data_AF-A0A561V2W3-F1
#
_entry.id   AF-A0A561V2W3-F1
#
_cell.length_a   1.000
_cell.length_b   1.000
_cell.length_c   1.000
_cell.angle_alpha   90.00
_cell.angle_beta   90.00
_cell.angle_gamma   90.00
#
_symmetry.space_group_name_H-M   'P 1'
#
loop_
_entity.id
_entity.type
_entity.pdbx_description
1 polymer ?
#
loop_
_entity_poly.entity_id
_entity_poly.type
_entity_poly.pdbx_seq_one_letter_code
_entity_poly.pdbx_strand_id
1 'polypeptide(L)'
;MACTIGPMTMPAGAPPTHHTPAGLALGFLTGGVIGASLTAFISGCVVEKVPLIVLGLVLPAVYGLVLFGSTLPRRAREAAVVPRTALAVIESMEAVGGETSDVPVRFELTVAPDEAPAYRVEIRQDINLVELPDYRPRGVVVVEYPPDRPWKTRIVKRPTPEWEERAAGAQVDSVPGPAMESDSPAGCAGGLLTLLGLLLGAGAVLLLFRADLFGPAESGTSRRPSVSSSSSSTTTVTSGTGTVTIGPGRSMLDRGELRKAVESLTRGADERRALTVVVQDRLLTIVFSPTGVTSAGFDPRSLPYDRLPGLVEEARTTLGVASPKSWQLSADGVTGSLTLRVMVTGDGGTGTLEADGQGKVLRRTGS
;
A
#
# COMPACT_ATOMS: atom_id res chain seq x y z
N MET A 1 -7.86 -34.84 -66.63
CA MET A 1 -7.37 -34.44 -65.29
C MET A 1 -7.01 -32.98 -65.34
N ALA A 2 -7.88 -32.12 -64.80
CA ALA A 2 -7.64 -30.68 -64.66
C ALA A 2 -8.03 -30.32 -63.21
N CYS A 3 -7.04 -29.97 -62.39
CA CYS A 3 -7.25 -29.48 -61.03
C CYS A 3 -7.64 -28.00 -61.09
N THR A 4 -8.89 -27.70 -60.75
CA THR A 4 -9.34 -26.35 -60.47
C THR A 4 -9.02 -26.02 -59.02
N ILE A 5 -8.02 -25.16 -58.81
CA ILE A 5 -7.67 -24.63 -57.49
C ILE A 5 -8.67 -23.52 -57.16
N GLY A 6 -9.52 -23.75 -56.15
CA GLY A 6 -10.47 -22.75 -55.65
C GLY A 6 -9.76 -21.61 -54.91
N PRO A 7 -10.30 -20.38 -54.95
CA PRO A 7 -9.71 -19.24 -54.28
C PRO A 7 -9.78 -19.37 -52.76
N MET A 8 -8.64 -19.15 -52.12
CA MET A 8 -8.43 -19.15 -50.68
C MET A 8 -9.02 -17.85 -50.09
N THR A 9 -10.20 -17.94 -49.48
CA THR A 9 -10.81 -16.82 -48.75
C THR A 9 -10.13 -16.68 -47.39
N MET A 10 -9.28 -15.66 -47.23
CA MET A 10 -8.73 -15.29 -45.93
C MET A 10 -9.87 -14.79 -45.02
N PRO A 11 -10.02 -15.28 -43.78
CA PRO A 11 -10.99 -14.74 -42.84
C PRO A 11 -10.61 -13.30 -42.50
N ALA A 12 -11.55 -12.39 -42.73
CA ALA A 12 -11.45 -10.99 -42.34
C ALA A 12 -11.12 -10.91 -40.85
N GLY A 13 -9.97 -10.31 -40.53
CA GLY A 13 -9.54 -10.07 -39.16
C GLY A 13 -10.60 -9.30 -38.38
N ALA A 14 -10.80 -9.72 -37.14
CA ALA A 14 -11.70 -9.07 -36.19
C ALA A 14 -11.44 -7.55 -36.16
N PRO A 15 -12.49 -6.71 -36.16
CA PRO A 15 -12.33 -5.27 -36.12
C PRO A 15 -11.60 -4.85 -34.82
N PRO A 16 -10.67 -3.88 -34.88
CA PRO A 16 -9.96 -3.42 -33.70
C PRO A 16 -10.94 -2.81 -32.70
N THR A 17 -10.90 -3.32 -31.47
CA THR A 17 -11.62 -2.77 -30.31
C THR A 17 -11.15 -1.35 -30.04
N HIS A 18 -11.95 -0.37 -30.43
CA HIS A 18 -11.74 1.02 -30.05
C HIS A 18 -12.00 1.16 -28.54
N HIS A 19 -10.93 1.27 -27.76
CA HIS A 19 -11.02 1.70 -26.36
C HIS A 19 -11.61 3.11 -26.33
N THR A 20 -12.77 3.28 -25.69
CA THR A 20 -13.37 4.60 -25.55
C THR A 20 -12.46 5.47 -24.67
N PRO A 21 -12.11 6.70 -25.10
CA PRO A 21 -11.14 7.54 -24.41
C PRO A 21 -11.54 7.86 -22.97
N ALA A 22 -12.84 7.82 -22.68
CA ALA A 22 -13.40 7.97 -21.34
C ALA A 22 -12.93 6.87 -20.36
N GLY A 23 -12.80 5.62 -20.82
CA GLY A 23 -12.33 4.51 -19.97
C GLY A 23 -10.84 4.65 -19.60
N LEU A 24 -10.04 5.18 -20.52
CA LEU A 24 -8.61 5.44 -20.31
C LEU A 24 -8.40 6.61 -19.35
N ALA A 25 -9.15 7.70 -19.54
CA ALA A 25 -9.11 8.86 -18.64
C ALA A 25 -9.53 8.47 -17.21
N LEU A 26 -10.54 7.61 -17.08
CA LEU A 26 -10.99 7.14 -15.77
C LEU A 26 -9.91 6.30 -15.07
N GLY A 27 -9.27 5.36 -15.78
CA GLY A 27 -8.18 4.55 -15.21
C GLY A 27 -6.97 5.39 -14.77
N PHE A 28 -6.60 6.40 -15.56
CA PHE A 28 -5.53 7.32 -15.17
C PHE A 28 -5.89 8.12 -13.91
N LEU A 29 -7.13 8.61 -13.83
CA LEU A 29 -7.61 9.45 -12.74
C LEU A 29 -7.80 8.65 -11.44
N THR A 30 -8.28 7.40 -11.51
CA THR A 30 -8.34 6.49 -10.34
C THR A 30 -6.94 6.25 -9.78
N GLY A 31 -5.97 5.93 -10.66
CA GLY A 31 -4.58 5.72 -10.28
C GLY A 31 -3.96 6.95 -9.61
N GLY A 32 -4.15 8.13 -10.22
CA GLY A 32 -3.63 9.39 -9.68
C GLY A 32 -4.19 9.75 -8.30
N VAL A 33 -5.48 9.53 -8.07
CA VAL A 33 -6.10 9.76 -6.75
C VAL A 33 -5.55 8.80 -5.70
N ILE A 34 -5.39 7.52 -6.05
CA ILE A 34 -4.82 6.51 -5.11
C ILE A 34 -3.37 6.88 -4.77
N GLY A 35 -2.54 7.16 -5.78
CA GLY A 35 -1.14 7.54 -5.58
C GLY A 35 -1.00 8.82 -4.75
N ALA A 36 -1.72 9.88 -5.11
CA ALA A 36 -1.67 11.15 -4.40
C ALA A 36 -2.18 11.03 -2.95
N SER A 37 -3.27 10.28 -2.72
CA SER A 37 -3.84 10.10 -1.38
C SER A 37 -2.90 9.33 -0.45
N LEU A 38 -2.33 8.21 -0.91
CA LEU A 38 -1.40 7.40 -0.14
C LEU A 38 -0.13 8.19 0.20
N THR A 39 0.44 8.89 -0.79
CA THR A 39 1.64 9.70 -0.59
C THR A 39 1.38 10.90 0.32
N ALA A 40 0.23 11.58 0.19
CA ALA A 40 -0.14 12.70 1.06
C ALA A 40 -0.41 12.27 2.50
N PHE A 41 -0.97 11.08 2.71
CA PHE A 41 -1.19 10.53 4.05
C PHE A 41 0.14 10.20 4.73
N ILE A 42 1.04 9.49 4.04
CA ILE A 42 2.36 9.13 4.58
C ILE A 42 3.19 10.39 4.86
N SER A 43 3.24 11.35 3.93
CA SER A 43 3.97 12.61 4.16
C SER A 43 3.35 13.46 5.27
N GLY A 44 2.01 13.49 5.37
CA GLY A 44 1.31 14.17 6.46
C GLY A 44 1.64 13.59 7.84
N CYS A 45 1.77 12.27 7.95
CA CYS A 45 2.21 11.59 9.17
C CYS A 45 3.67 11.89 9.52
N VAL A 46 4.56 11.97 8.52
CA VAL A 46 6.00 12.27 8.75
C VAL A 46 6.22 13.74 9.13
N VAL A 47 5.44 14.66 8.57
CA VAL A 47 5.57 16.11 8.79
C VAL A 47 4.60 16.62 9.89
N GLU A 48 3.83 15.72 10.52
CA GLU A 48 2.77 16.02 11.51
C GLU A 48 1.78 17.12 11.07
N LYS A 49 1.58 17.27 9.75
CA LYS A 49 0.66 18.26 9.19
C LYS A 49 -0.74 17.64 9.05
N VAL A 50 -1.58 17.90 10.05
CA VAL A 50 -3.02 17.55 10.09
C VAL A 50 -3.75 17.78 8.76
N PRO A 51 -3.61 18.92 8.04
CA PRO A 51 -4.33 19.13 6.79
C PRO A 51 -3.93 18.14 5.67
N LEU A 52 -2.71 17.61 5.67
CA LEU A 52 -2.27 16.59 4.72
C LEU A 52 -2.86 15.21 5.02
N ILE A 53 -2.96 14.88 6.30
CA ILE A 53 -3.60 13.65 6.77
C ILE A 53 -5.08 13.66 6.39
N VAL A 54 -5.77 14.79 6.65
CA VAL A 54 -7.19 14.96 6.31
C VAL A 54 -7.39 14.93 4.79
N LEU A 55 -6.55 15.63 4.01
CA LEU A 55 -6.67 15.62 2.55
C LEU A 55 -6.42 14.22 1.96
N GLY A 56 -5.42 13.49 2.48
CA GLY A 56 -5.13 12.12 2.08
C GLY A 56 -6.27 11.14 2.34
N LEU A 57 -7.10 11.38 3.35
CA LEU A 57 -8.25 10.51 3.68
C LEU A 57 -9.56 10.95 2.98
N VAL A 58 -9.77 12.26 2.84
CA VAL A 58 -10.99 12.83 2.25
C VAL A 58 -11.02 12.65 0.73
N LEU A 59 -9.88 12.83 0.05
CA LEU A 59 -9.80 12.73 -1.40
C LEU A 59 -10.24 11.35 -1.97
N PRO A 60 -9.77 10.20 -1.45
CA PRO A 60 -10.24 8.89 -1.92
C PRO A 60 -11.69 8.61 -1.51
N ALA A 61 -12.15 9.12 -0.36
CA ALA A 61 -13.53 8.97 0.08
C ALA A 61 -14.52 9.70 -0.84
N VAL A 62 -14.24 10.96 -1.18
CA VAL A 62 -15.04 11.77 -2.12
C VAL A 62 -15.01 11.13 -3.51
N TYR A 63 -13.84 10.69 -3.97
CA TYR A 63 -13.70 10.05 -5.26
C TYR A 63 -14.48 8.73 -5.35
N GLY A 64 -14.40 7.89 -4.32
CA GLY A 64 -15.20 6.67 -4.18
C GLY A 64 -16.70 6.96 -4.17
N LEU A 65 -17.14 8.01 -3.47
CA LEU A 65 -18.54 8.43 -3.43
C LEU A 65 -19.06 8.86 -4.80
N VAL A 66 -18.27 9.60 -5.58
CA VAL A 66 -18.64 10.03 -6.95
C VAL A 66 -18.72 8.84 -7.91
N LEU A 67 -17.78 7.90 -7.82
CA LEU A 67 -17.84 6.65 -8.60
C LEU A 67 -19.04 5.79 -8.22
N PHE A 68 -19.34 5.70 -6.92
CA PHE A 68 -20.51 4.98 -6.45
C PHE A 68 -21.80 5.65 -6.94
N GLY A 69 -21.92 6.97 -6.79
CA GLY A 69 -23.06 7.76 -7.25
C GLY A 69 -23.30 7.66 -8.75
N SER A 70 -22.25 7.69 -9.57
CA SER A 70 -22.35 7.56 -11.03
C SER A 70 -22.67 6.14 -11.50
N THR A 71 -22.32 5.11 -10.72
CA THR A 71 -22.64 3.71 -11.04
C THR A 71 -24.00 3.27 -10.52
N LEU A 72 -24.58 3.93 -9.52
CA LEU A 72 -25.94 3.67 -9.00
C LEU A 72 -27.05 3.72 -10.07
N PRO A 73 -27.19 4.75 -10.91
CA PRO A 73 -28.25 4.79 -11.92
C PRO A 73 -28.05 3.71 -12.99
N ARG A 74 -26.79 3.36 -13.28
CA ARG A 74 -26.45 2.27 -14.19
C ARG A 74 -26.82 0.91 -13.57
N ARG A 75 -26.51 0.68 -12.29
CA ARG A 75 -26.88 -0.54 -11.55
C ARG A 75 -28.38 -0.68 -11.38
N ALA A 76 -29.09 0.42 -11.13
CA ALA A 76 -30.54 0.43 -11.04
C ALA A 76 -31.20 0.10 -12.39
N ARG A 77 -30.66 0.62 -13.50
CA ARG A 77 -31.10 0.24 -14.86
C ARG A 77 -30.75 -1.21 -15.18
N GLU A 78 -29.57 -1.69 -14.78
CA GLU A 78 -29.14 -3.08 -14.95
C GLU A 78 -29.99 -4.07 -14.13
N ALA A 79 -30.54 -3.64 -12.98
CA ALA A 79 -31.47 -4.45 -12.18
C ALA A 79 -32.93 -4.36 -12.64
N ALA A 80 -33.30 -3.33 -13.39
CA ALA A 80 -34.66 -3.12 -13.90
C ALA A 80 -34.96 -3.89 -15.19
N VAL A 81 -33.94 -4.44 -15.86
CA VAL A 81 -34.14 -5.29 -17.04
C VAL A 81 -34.59 -6.66 -16.54
N VAL A 82 -35.87 -6.97 -16.76
CA VAL A 82 -36.46 -8.28 -16.45
C VAL A 82 -35.75 -9.33 -17.32
N PRO A 83 -35.05 -10.32 -16.72
CA PRO A 83 -34.46 -11.42 -17.48
C PRO A 83 -35.55 -12.18 -18.23
N ARG A 84 -35.32 -12.49 -19.50
CA ARG A 84 -36.23 -13.34 -20.28
C ARG A 84 -35.70 -14.78 -20.27
N THR A 85 -36.61 -15.74 -20.18
CA THR A 85 -36.30 -17.17 -20.25
C THR A 85 -36.38 -17.66 -21.69
N ALA A 86 -35.41 -18.47 -22.11
CA ALA A 86 -35.40 -19.15 -23.40
C ALA A 86 -34.79 -20.55 -23.29
N LEU A 87 -34.98 -21.36 -24.32
CA LEU A 87 -34.30 -22.66 -24.44
C LEU A 87 -32.92 -22.46 -25.05
N ALA A 88 -31.95 -23.23 -24.60
CA ALA A 88 -30.62 -23.26 -25.19
C ALA A 88 -30.08 -24.68 -25.29
N VAL A 89 -29.29 -24.96 -26.33
CA VAL A 89 -28.56 -26.21 -26.48
C VAL A 89 -27.12 -26.01 -26.05
N ILE A 90 -26.61 -26.94 -25.26
CA ILE A 90 -25.19 -27.01 -24.92
C ILE A 90 -24.44 -27.57 -26.13
N GLU A 91 -23.69 -26.74 -26.85
CA GLU A 91 -22.85 -27.20 -27.97
C GLU A 91 -21.60 -27.90 -27.44
N SER A 92 -20.92 -27.26 -26.49
CA SER A 92 -19.70 -27.78 -25.88
C SER A 92 -19.61 -27.35 -24.41
N MET A 93 -18.88 -28.15 -23.64
CA MET A 93 -18.64 -27.93 -22.22
C MET A 93 -17.17 -28.19 -21.94
N GLU A 94 -16.50 -27.24 -21.30
CA GLU A 94 -15.12 -27.38 -20.84
C GLU A 94 -15.01 -27.00 -19.37
N ALA A 95 -14.59 -27.95 -18.53
CA ALA A 95 -14.28 -27.67 -17.15
C ALA A 95 -12.95 -26.91 -17.05
N VAL A 96 -13.00 -25.67 -16.57
CA VAL A 96 -11.81 -24.81 -16.43
C VAL A 96 -11.24 -25.06 -15.04
N GLY A 97 -10.69 -26.26 -14.81
CA GLY A 97 -9.96 -26.70 -13.61
C GLY A 97 -10.32 -26.05 -12.26
N GLY A 98 -11.00 -26.79 -11.38
CA GLY A 98 -11.26 -26.37 -9.99
C GLY A 98 -11.18 -27.56 -9.03
N GLU A 99 -10.48 -27.39 -7.91
CA GLU A 99 -10.39 -28.38 -6.81
C GLU A 99 -11.54 -28.22 -5.79
N THR A 100 -12.50 -27.35 -6.10
CA THR A 100 -13.62 -26.98 -5.24
C THR A 100 -14.89 -27.77 -5.53
N SER A 101 -15.82 -27.81 -4.57
CA SER A 101 -17.13 -28.50 -4.72
C SER A 101 -17.98 -27.97 -5.88
N ASP A 102 -17.80 -26.69 -6.21
CA ASP A 102 -18.32 -26.08 -7.43
C ASP A 102 -17.17 -25.92 -8.42
N VAL A 103 -17.36 -26.43 -9.63
CA VAL A 103 -16.37 -26.37 -10.71
C VAL A 103 -16.78 -25.26 -11.67
N PRO A 104 -15.88 -24.33 -12.00
CA PRO A 104 -16.14 -23.34 -13.03
C PRO A 104 -16.15 -24.04 -14.39
N VAL A 105 -17.30 -23.99 -15.06
CA VAL A 105 -17.49 -24.62 -16.36
C VAL A 105 -17.74 -23.56 -17.42
N ARG A 106 -17.05 -23.70 -18.55
CA ARG A 106 -17.21 -22.91 -19.76
C ARG A 106 -18.19 -23.63 -20.68
N PHE A 107 -19.31 -22.98 -20.96
CA PHE A 107 -20.36 -23.51 -21.83
C PHE A 107 -20.44 -22.69 -23.10
N GLU A 108 -20.44 -23.37 -24.24
CA GLU A 108 -20.89 -22.77 -25.48
C GLU A 108 -22.35 -23.17 -25.68
N LEU A 109 -23.24 -22.19 -25.71
CA LEU A 109 -24.68 -22.38 -25.77
C LEU A 109 -25.23 -21.80 -27.07
N THR A 110 -26.14 -22.51 -27.72
CA THR A 110 -27.00 -21.97 -28.78
C THR A 110 -28.34 -21.63 -28.14
N VAL A 111 -28.61 -20.35 -27.91
CA VAL A 111 -29.86 -19.85 -27.32
C VAL A 111 -30.87 -19.61 -28.42
N ALA A 112 -32.08 -20.17 -28.29
CA ALA A 112 -33.20 -19.98 -29.20
C ALA A 112 -34.36 -19.30 -28.47
N PRO A 113 -34.44 -17.96 -28.51
CA PRO A 113 -35.59 -17.24 -27.97
C PRO A 113 -36.83 -17.40 -28.84
N ASP A 114 -38.02 -17.40 -28.23
CA ASP A 114 -39.29 -17.51 -28.97
C ASP A 114 -39.55 -16.30 -29.89
N GLU A 115 -39.06 -15.11 -29.50
CA GLU A 115 -39.32 -13.84 -30.19
C GLU A 115 -38.13 -13.33 -31.06
N ALA A 116 -37.02 -14.08 -31.14
CA ALA A 116 -35.79 -13.60 -31.78
C ALA A 116 -35.01 -14.75 -32.46
N PRO A 117 -34.13 -14.46 -33.44
CA PRO A 117 -33.31 -15.48 -34.06
C PRO A 117 -32.37 -16.13 -33.03
N ALA A 118 -32.11 -17.43 -33.21
CA ALA A 118 -31.18 -18.16 -32.37
C ALA A 118 -29.75 -17.62 -32.54
N TYR A 119 -29.02 -17.57 -31.42
CA TYR A 119 -27.65 -17.04 -31.36
C TYR A 119 -26.76 -17.91 -30.49
N ARG A 120 -25.46 -17.95 -30.80
CA ARG A 120 -24.46 -18.70 -30.02
C ARG A 120 -23.77 -17.78 -29.03
N VAL A 121 -23.58 -18.23 -27.80
CA VAL A 121 -22.95 -17.49 -26.71
C VAL A 121 -21.99 -18.37 -25.93
N GLU A 122 -20.87 -17.82 -25.50
CA GLU A 122 -19.97 -18.47 -24.54
C GLU A 122 -20.20 -17.88 -23.14
N ILE A 123 -20.46 -18.74 -22.16
CA ILE A 123 -20.66 -18.34 -20.76
C ILE A 123 -19.74 -19.13 -19.82
N ARG A 124 -19.46 -18.55 -18.65
CA ARG A 124 -18.79 -19.23 -17.54
C ARG A 124 -19.72 -19.27 -16.35
N GLN A 125 -19.98 -20.45 -15.82
CA GLN A 125 -20.88 -20.63 -14.69
C GLN A 125 -20.37 -21.74 -13.76
N ASP A 126 -20.48 -21.49 -12.46
CA ASP A 126 -20.09 -22.45 -11.43
C ASP A 126 -21.21 -23.47 -11.22
N ILE A 127 -20.90 -24.73 -11.53
CA ILE A 127 -21.82 -25.86 -11.43
C ILE A 127 -21.31 -26.80 -10.35
N ASN A 128 -22.23 -27.33 -9.56
CA ASN A 128 -21.88 -28.28 -8.53
C ASN A 128 -21.44 -29.61 -9.16
N LEU A 129 -20.40 -30.24 -8.62
CA LEU A 129 -19.90 -31.53 -9.11
C LEU A 129 -20.98 -32.61 -9.24
N VAL A 130 -21.99 -32.59 -8.35
CA VAL A 130 -23.09 -33.56 -8.36
C VAL A 130 -24.06 -33.33 -9.53
N GLU A 131 -24.24 -32.08 -9.95
CA GLU A 131 -25.15 -31.68 -11.03
C GLU A 131 -24.45 -31.73 -12.41
N LEU A 132 -23.12 -31.81 -12.45
CA LEU A 132 -22.34 -31.86 -13.68
C LEU A 132 -22.79 -32.94 -14.69
N PRO A 133 -23.18 -34.17 -14.27
CA PRO A 133 -23.66 -35.21 -15.19
C PRO A 133 -24.96 -34.88 -15.93
N ASP A 134 -25.74 -33.93 -15.41
CA ASP A 134 -27.01 -33.50 -15.99
C ASP A 134 -26.79 -32.53 -17.17
N TYR A 135 -25.63 -31.86 -17.21
CA TYR A 135 -25.24 -30.94 -18.28
C TYR A 135 -24.40 -31.65 -19.34
N ARG A 136 -25.06 -32.31 -20.30
CA ARG A 136 -24.37 -33.01 -21.41
C ARG A 136 -24.28 -32.15 -22.66
N PRO A 137 -23.22 -32.31 -23.48
CA PRO A 137 -23.22 -31.79 -24.84
C PRO A 137 -24.45 -32.28 -25.61
N ARG A 138 -25.07 -31.38 -26.35
CA ARG A 138 -26.38 -31.47 -27.02
C ARG A 138 -27.59 -31.58 -26.10
N GLY A 139 -27.41 -31.40 -24.79
CA GLY A 139 -28.51 -31.25 -23.85
C GLY A 139 -29.23 -29.92 -24.05
N VAL A 140 -30.56 -29.92 -23.92
CA VAL A 140 -31.37 -28.71 -23.91
C VAL A 140 -31.54 -28.24 -22.47
N VAL A 141 -31.22 -26.98 -22.23
CA VAL A 141 -31.31 -26.34 -20.91
C VAL A 141 -32.12 -25.06 -21.00
N VAL A 142 -32.68 -24.65 -19.87
CA VAL A 142 -33.40 -23.38 -19.75
C VAL A 142 -32.40 -22.32 -19.33
N VAL A 143 -32.37 -21.21 -20.08
CA VAL A 143 -31.48 -20.08 -19.82
C VAL A 143 -32.26 -18.80 -19.60
N GLU A 144 -31.71 -17.95 -18.74
CA GLU A 144 -32.13 -16.57 -18.58
C GLU A 144 -31.14 -15.65 -19.30
N TYR A 145 -31.66 -14.76 -20.13
CA TYR A 145 -30.86 -13.76 -20.81
C TYR A 145 -31.52 -12.38 -20.72
N PRO A 146 -30.74 -11.32 -20.48
CA PRO A 146 -31.24 -9.96 -20.60
C PRO A 146 -31.24 -9.54 -22.09
N PRO A 147 -32.34 -9.00 -22.63
CA PRO A 147 -32.47 -8.72 -24.07
C PRO A 147 -31.52 -7.61 -24.57
N ASP A 148 -31.03 -6.75 -23.69
CA ASP A 148 -30.04 -5.72 -24.01
C ASP A 148 -28.60 -6.27 -24.06
N ARG A 149 -28.35 -7.44 -23.44
CA ARG A 149 -27.02 -8.08 -23.36
C ARG A 149 -27.12 -9.60 -23.48
N PRO A 150 -27.36 -10.13 -24.70
CA PRO A 150 -27.50 -11.59 -24.92
C PRO A 150 -26.27 -12.40 -24.49
N TRP A 151 -25.08 -11.78 -24.41
CA TRP A 151 -23.86 -12.42 -23.91
C TRP A 151 -23.84 -12.65 -22.38
N LYS A 152 -24.77 -12.07 -21.61
CA LYS A 152 -24.92 -12.29 -20.16
C LYS A 152 -25.95 -13.38 -19.84
N THR A 153 -25.99 -14.42 -20.66
CA THR A 153 -26.87 -15.57 -20.48
C THR A 153 -26.45 -16.40 -19.26
N ARG A 154 -27.41 -16.98 -18.54
CA ARG A 154 -27.18 -17.88 -17.38
C ARG A 154 -28.07 -19.10 -17.47
N ILE A 155 -27.55 -20.28 -17.12
CA ILE A 155 -28.35 -21.50 -17.02
C ILE A 155 -29.15 -21.46 -15.71
N VAL A 156 -30.45 -21.70 -15.83
CA VAL A 156 -31.39 -21.75 -14.69
C VAL A 156 -31.31 -23.15 -14.07
N LYS A 157 -30.73 -23.24 -12.86
CA LYS A 157 -30.55 -24.54 -12.17
C LYS A 157 -31.86 -25.23 -11.77
N ARG A 158 -32.93 -24.44 -11.56
CA ARG A 158 -34.27 -24.94 -11.20
C ARG A 158 -35.33 -24.21 -12.01
N PRO A 159 -35.62 -24.64 -13.24
CA PRO A 159 -36.69 -24.05 -14.04
C PRO A 159 -38.06 -24.35 -13.42
N THR A 160 -39.08 -23.59 -13.82
CA THR A 160 -40.47 -23.96 -13.49
C THR A 160 -40.85 -25.23 -14.25
N PRO A 161 -41.78 -26.06 -13.73
CA PRO A 161 -42.13 -27.34 -14.33
C PRO A 161 -42.58 -27.23 -15.79
N GLU A 162 -43.25 -26.13 -16.16
CA GLU A 162 -43.67 -25.86 -17.55
C GLU A 162 -42.49 -25.72 -18.52
N TRP A 163 -41.36 -25.16 -18.06
CA TRP A 163 -40.14 -25.03 -18.87
C TRP A 163 -39.30 -26.30 -18.88
N GLU A 164 -39.35 -27.08 -17.80
CA GLU A 164 -38.71 -28.40 -17.72
C GLU A 164 -39.34 -29.37 -18.72
N GLU A 165 -40.67 -29.40 -18.81
CA GLU A 165 -41.40 -30.21 -19.80
C GLU A 165 -41.09 -29.78 -21.24
N ARG A 166 -40.97 -28.47 -21.51
CA ARG A 166 -40.56 -27.98 -22.84
C ARG A 166 -39.12 -28.35 -23.17
N ALA A 167 -38.20 -28.23 -22.22
CA ALA A 167 -36.81 -28.59 -22.44
C ALA A 167 -36.64 -30.10 -22.71
N ALA A 168 -37.43 -30.95 -22.05
CA ALA A 168 -37.42 -32.40 -22.25
C ALA A 168 -37.91 -32.84 -23.64
N GLY A 169 -38.85 -32.08 -24.25
CA GLY A 169 -39.44 -32.40 -25.55
C GLY A 169 -38.86 -31.64 -26.75
N ALA A 170 -38.08 -30.58 -26.53
CA ALA A 170 -37.58 -29.73 -27.59
C ALA A 170 -36.30 -30.28 -28.23
N GLN A 171 -36.20 -30.18 -29.56
CA GLN A 171 -34.93 -30.23 -30.28
C GLN A 171 -34.70 -28.84 -30.88
N VAL A 172 -33.67 -28.14 -30.40
CA VAL A 172 -33.26 -26.86 -30.95
C VAL A 172 -32.10 -27.12 -31.90
N ASP A 173 -32.21 -26.62 -33.13
CA ASP A 173 -31.17 -26.79 -34.15
C ASP A 173 -29.94 -25.91 -33.84
N SER A 174 -28.75 -26.51 -33.97
CA SER A 174 -27.48 -25.81 -33.83
C SER A 174 -27.33 -24.74 -34.91
N VAL A 175 -27.01 -23.50 -34.50
CA VAL A 175 -26.77 -22.39 -35.44
C VAL A 175 -25.27 -22.33 -35.79
N PRO A 176 -24.89 -22.35 -37.08
CA PRO A 176 -23.50 -22.15 -37.49
C PRO A 176 -23.09 -20.69 -37.29
N GLY A 177 -22.04 -20.45 -36.51
CA GLY A 177 -21.45 -19.13 -36.31
C GLY A 177 -20.49 -19.07 -35.13
N PRO A 178 -19.61 -18.05 -35.07
CA PRO A 178 -18.77 -17.79 -33.91
C PRO A 178 -19.64 -17.45 -32.70
N ALA A 179 -19.29 -17.98 -31.52
CA ALA A 179 -19.98 -17.66 -30.29
C ALA A 179 -19.76 -16.18 -29.94
N MET A 180 -20.82 -15.50 -29.51
CA MET A 180 -20.71 -14.19 -28.88
C MET A 180 -20.00 -14.37 -27.54
N GLU A 181 -18.76 -13.89 -27.46
CA GLU A 181 -17.96 -13.89 -26.24
C GLU A 181 -18.21 -12.60 -25.44
N SER A 182 -18.11 -12.71 -24.11
CA SER A 182 -18.31 -11.65 -23.12
C SER A 182 -17.55 -10.34 -23.40
N ASP A 183 -17.97 -9.26 -22.72
CA ASP A 183 -17.19 -8.01 -22.58
C ASP A 183 -15.72 -8.35 -22.31
N SER A 184 -14.84 -8.07 -23.28
CA SER A 184 -13.41 -8.36 -23.21
C SER A 184 -12.86 -8.00 -21.82
N PRO A 185 -12.10 -8.90 -21.16
CA PRO A 185 -11.53 -8.61 -19.87
C PRO A 185 -10.76 -7.29 -19.97
N ALA A 186 -11.03 -6.37 -19.04
CA ALA A 186 -10.49 -5.03 -19.02
C ALA A 186 -9.00 -5.07 -19.38
N GLY A 187 -8.68 -4.59 -20.58
CA GLY A 187 -7.39 -4.87 -21.20
C GLY A 187 -6.22 -4.38 -20.36
N CYS A 188 -5.09 -5.08 -20.47
CA CYS A 188 -3.82 -4.78 -19.80
C CYS A 188 -3.42 -3.29 -19.90
N ALA A 189 -3.81 -2.60 -20.99
CA ALA A 189 -3.65 -1.16 -21.17
C ALA A 189 -4.29 -0.31 -20.05
N GLY A 190 -5.47 -0.71 -19.55
CA GLY A 190 -6.14 -0.04 -18.43
C GLY A 190 -5.36 -0.14 -17.13
N GLY A 191 -4.75 -1.30 -16.86
CA GLY A 191 -3.87 -1.50 -15.70
C GLY A 191 -2.56 -0.73 -15.78
N LEU A 192 -2.03 -0.52 -16.99
CA LEU A 192 -0.81 0.27 -17.18
C LEU A 192 -1.05 1.77 -16.97
N LEU A 193 -2.21 2.26 -17.41
CA LEU A 193 -2.65 3.66 -17.21
C LEU A 193 -2.97 3.96 -15.75
N THR A 194 -3.56 3.02 -15.00
CA THR A 194 -3.76 3.17 -13.55
C THR A 194 -2.42 3.23 -12.81
N LEU A 195 -1.45 2.39 -13.19
CA LEU A 195 -0.08 2.43 -12.64
C LEU A 195 0.62 3.76 -12.95
N LEU A 196 0.51 4.26 -14.19
CA LEU A 196 1.11 5.52 -14.60
C LEU A 196 0.50 6.72 -13.86
N GLY A 197 -0.83 6.73 -13.71
CA GLY A 197 -1.53 7.72 -12.90
C GLY A 197 -1.07 7.69 -11.45
N LEU A 198 -0.93 6.49 -10.86
CA LEU A 198 -0.43 6.31 -9.50
C LEU A 198 0.97 6.88 -9.30
N LEU A 199 1.90 6.56 -10.21
CA LEU A 199 3.27 7.05 -10.17
C LEU A 199 3.34 8.58 -10.33
N LEU A 200 2.55 9.15 -11.24
CA LEU A 200 2.48 10.61 -11.42
C LEU A 200 1.85 11.32 -10.24
N GLY A 201 0.78 10.77 -9.64
CA GLY A 201 0.16 11.30 -8.43
C GLY A 201 1.12 11.30 -7.26
N ALA A 202 1.83 10.19 -7.02
CA ALA A 202 2.86 10.10 -6.00
C ALA A 202 4.02 11.07 -6.27
N GLY A 203 4.53 11.12 -7.49
CA GLY A 203 5.61 12.02 -7.90
C GLY A 203 5.25 13.49 -7.77
N ALA A 204 4.03 13.89 -8.14
CA ALA A 204 3.56 15.26 -8.00
C ALA A 204 3.50 15.71 -6.53
N VAL A 205 3.02 14.84 -5.63
CA VAL A 205 3.00 15.12 -4.18
C VAL A 205 4.43 15.21 -3.66
N LEU A 206 5.31 14.27 -4.00
CA LEU A 206 6.72 14.32 -3.57
C LEU A 206 7.46 15.57 -4.09
N LEU A 207 7.17 16.02 -5.32
CA LEU A 207 7.77 17.22 -5.89
C LEU A 207 7.23 18.51 -5.25
N LEU A 208 5.91 18.61 -5.03
CA LEU A 208 5.30 19.76 -4.34
C LEU A 208 5.78 19.89 -2.89
N PHE A 209 5.94 18.75 -2.19
CA PHE A 209 6.44 18.72 -0.82
C PHE A 209 7.96 18.58 -0.72
N ARG A 210 8.69 18.61 -1.84
CA ARG A 210 10.16 18.50 -1.84
C ARG A 210 10.81 19.62 -1.05
N ALA A 211 10.25 20.83 -1.06
CA ALA A 211 10.78 21.96 -0.29
C ALA A 211 10.49 21.86 1.22
N ASP A 212 9.42 21.17 1.62
CA ASP A 212 9.10 20.90 3.04
C ASP A 212 9.85 19.66 3.57
N LEU A 213 10.09 18.66 2.72
CA LEU A 213 10.78 17.40 3.07
C LEU A 213 12.30 17.49 2.94
N PHE A 214 12.82 18.33 2.04
CA PHE A 214 14.25 18.46 1.73
C PHE A 214 14.75 19.91 1.67
N GLY A 215 13.90 20.90 1.96
CA GLY A 215 14.38 22.27 2.14
C GLY A 215 15.11 22.41 3.48
N PRO A 216 16.12 23.29 3.59
CA PRO A 216 16.55 23.75 4.90
C PRO A 216 15.32 24.34 5.59
N ALA A 217 15.11 23.99 6.86
CA ALA A 217 13.91 24.32 7.63
C ALA A 217 13.60 25.83 7.65
N GLU A 218 12.91 26.35 6.63
CA GLU A 218 12.35 27.69 6.62
C GLU A 218 10.89 27.61 7.06
N SER A 219 10.78 27.70 8.38
CA SER A 219 9.62 28.04 9.19
C SER A 219 8.65 29.02 8.49
N GLY A 220 7.48 28.51 8.13
CA GLY A 220 6.31 29.33 7.79
C GLY A 220 5.89 30.22 8.96
N THR A 221 5.71 31.50 8.67
CA THR A 221 5.56 32.59 9.62
C THR A 221 4.09 32.72 10.09
N SER A 222 3.83 32.50 11.38
CA SER A 222 2.86 33.33 12.14
C SER A 222 3.06 33.17 13.64
N ARG A 223 4.05 33.89 14.17
CA ARG A 223 3.90 34.89 15.24
C ARG A 223 5.29 35.43 15.50
N ARG A 224 5.51 36.70 15.18
CA ARG A 224 6.69 37.46 15.60
C ARG A 224 6.93 37.18 17.10
N PRO A 225 8.16 36.82 17.47
CA PRO A 225 8.91 37.79 18.22
C PRO A 225 10.15 38.22 17.43
N SER A 226 10.41 39.50 17.55
CA SER A 226 11.69 40.16 17.34
C SER A 226 12.89 39.22 17.23
N VAL A 227 13.61 39.37 16.12
CA VAL A 227 15.06 39.19 16.08
C VAL A 227 15.66 39.77 17.36
N SER A 228 16.19 38.88 18.18
CA SER A 228 17.10 39.19 19.26
C SER A 228 18.03 38.00 19.32
N SER A 229 19.29 38.24 18.97
CA SER A 229 20.41 37.33 19.09
C SER A 229 20.35 36.66 20.47
N SER A 230 19.89 35.41 20.55
CA SER A 230 19.74 34.72 21.82
C SER A 230 19.86 33.22 21.62
N SER A 231 20.89 32.67 22.27
CA SER A 231 21.22 31.25 22.44
C SER A 231 20.00 30.42 22.82
N SER A 232 19.39 29.72 21.85
CA SER A 232 18.20 28.88 22.06
C SER A 232 18.51 27.40 21.83
N SER A 233 18.23 26.57 22.83
CA SER A 233 18.17 25.10 22.74
C SER A 233 16.72 24.69 22.51
N THR A 234 16.46 23.72 21.63
CA THR A 234 15.10 23.22 21.37
C THR A 234 14.92 21.89 22.08
N THR A 235 13.87 21.79 22.91
CA THR A 235 13.54 20.57 23.67
C THR A 235 12.17 20.05 23.25
N THR A 236 12.09 18.80 22.83
CA THR A 236 10.85 18.12 22.42
C THR A 236 10.69 16.85 23.23
N VAL A 237 9.57 16.69 23.94
CA VAL A 237 9.29 15.54 24.79
C VAL A 237 7.95 14.93 24.40
N THR A 238 8.00 13.66 23.98
CA THR A 238 6.84 12.83 23.63
C THR A 238 6.70 11.71 24.67
N SER A 239 5.58 10.97 24.65
CA SER A 239 5.26 9.96 25.68
C SER A 239 6.29 8.83 25.80
N GLY A 240 7.10 8.55 24.77
CA GLY A 240 8.13 7.51 24.78
C GLY A 240 9.56 8.01 24.49
N THR A 241 9.74 9.24 24.01
CA THR A 241 11.04 9.76 23.57
C THR A 241 11.19 11.23 23.93
N GLY A 242 12.37 11.63 24.37
CA GLY A 242 12.74 13.02 24.61
C GLY A 242 13.97 13.39 23.80
N THR A 243 13.92 14.49 23.07
CA THR A 243 15.04 14.98 22.26
C THR A 243 15.37 16.42 22.62
N VAL A 244 16.67 16.72 22.71
CA VAL A 244 17.19 18.08 22.92
C VAL A 244 18.24 18.37 21.88
N THR A 245 18.10 19.50 21.20
CA THR A 245 19.11 20.04 20.30
C THR A 245 19.70 21.32 20.87
N ILE A 246 21.03 21.42 20.83
CA ILE A 246 21.77 22.61 21.24
C ILE A 246 22.07 23.46 20.00
N GLY A 247 21.97 24.78 20.15
CA GLY A 247 22.24 25.75 19.09
C GLY A 247 23.70 25.75 18.57
N PRO A 248 23.97 26.44 17.45
CA PRO A 248 25.30 26.45 16.83
C PRO A 248 26.38 27.05 17.75
N GLY A 249 27.55 26.41 17.78
CA GLY A 249 28.71 26.86 18.56
C GLY A 249 28.82 26.32 19.99
N ARG A 250 27.93 25.39 20.39
CA ARG A 250 27.98 24.64 21.65
C ARG A 250 27.92 23.14 21.37
N SER A 251 28.52 22.34 22.25
CA SER A 251 28.56 20.88 22.18
C SER A 251 27.97 20.25 23.44
N MET A 252 27.40 19.05 23.30
CA MET A 252 26.95 18.23 24.45
C MET A 252 28.11 17.85 25.38
N LEU A 253 29.36 17.90 24.91
CA LEU A 253 30.54 17.67 25.74
C LEU A 253 30.99 18.90 26.54
N ASP A 254 30.42 20.07 26.28
CA ASP A 254 30.72 21.28 27.03
C ASP A 254 30.33 21.09 28.51
N ARG A 255 31.12 21.67 29.41
CA ARG A 255 30.99 21.46 30.86
C ARG A 255 29.56 21.73 31.33
N GLY A 256 28.86 20.66 31.72
CA GLY A 256 27.52 20.72 32.29
C GLY A 256 26.37 20.88 31.29
N GLU A 257 26.62 20.98 29.98
CA GLU A 257 25.55 21.10 28.99
C GLU A 257 24.73 19.81 28.85
N LEU A 258 25.39 18.64 28.83
CA LEU A 258 24.69 17.35 28.87
C LEU A 258 23.82 17.19 30.12
N ARG A 259 24.32 17.61 31.29
CA ARG A 259 23.57 17.57 32.55
C ARG A 259 22.32 18.44 32.46
N LYS A 260 22.46 19.69 32.01
CA LYS A 260 21.33 20.60 31.79
C LYS A 260 20.31 20.04 30.79
N ALA A 261 20.79 19.40 29.72
CA ALA A 261 19.93 18.81 28.70
C ALA A 261 19.12 17.63 29.26
N VAL A 262 19.75 16.72 30.00
CA VAL A 262 19.05 15.61 30.67
C VAL A 262 18.09 16.12 31.75
N GLU A 263 18.50 17.11 32.55
CA GLU A 263 17.62 17.75 33.54
C GLU A 263 16.41 18.42 32.87
N SER A 264 16.59 19.04 31.70
CA SER A 264 15.48 19.66 30.96
C SER A 264 14.46 18.64 30.47
N LEU A 265 14.92 17.44 30.05
CA LEU A 265 14.05 16.34 29.63
C LEU A 265 13.37 15.63 30.80
N THR A 266 14.00 15.63 31.98
CA THR A 266 13.54 14.89 33.17
C THR A 266 12.81 15.76 34.20
N ARG A 267 12.71 17.08 34.00
CA ARG A 267 12.15 18.06 34.97
C ARG A 267 10.69 17.80 35.41
N GLY A 268 9.93 17.01 34.65
CA GLY A 268 8.54 16.64 34.98
C GLY A 268 8.29 15.13 35.02
N ALA A 269 9.36 14.34 35.11
CA ALA A 269 9.34 12.91 34.88
C ALA A 269 10.14 12.16 35.97
N ASP A 270 9.95 12.53 37.23
CA ASP A 270 10.75 12.07 38.39
C ASP A 270 10.80 10.54 38.60
N GLU A 271 10.05 9.75 37.81
CA GLU A 271 10.05 8.29 37.86
C GLU A 271 10.29 7.60 36.51
N ARG A 272 10.56 8.34 35.42
CA ARG A 272 10.71 7.73 34.09
C ARG A 272 12.11 7.14 33.90
N ARG A 273 12.19 5.81 33.97
CA ARG A 273 13.39 5.06 33.62
C ARG A 273 13.67 5.18 32.12
N ALA A 274 14.93 5.46 31.76
CA ALA A 274 15.38 5.39 30.38
C ALA A 274 15.83 3.97 30.03
N LEU A 275 15.47 3.55 28.81
CA LEU A 275 15.96 2.33 28.19
C LEU A 275 17.31 2.59 27.54
N THR A 276 17.40 3.70 26.80
CA THR A 276 18.61 4.08 26.06
C THR A 276 18.74 5.60 26.01
N VAL A 277 19.97 6.09 26.18
CA VAL A 277 20.34 7.49 25.96
C VAL A 277 21.38 7.55 24.87
N VAL A 278 21.11 8.30 23.80
CA VAL A 278 22.04 8.53 22.70
C VAL A 278 22.44 9.99 22.71
N VAL A 279 23.75 10.25 22.79
CA VAL A 279 24.35 11.58 22.77
C VAL A 279 25.25 11.69 21.55
N GLN A 280 25.05 12.76 20.78
CA GLN A 280 25.90 13.19 19.69
C GLN A 280 26.38 14.61 19.98
N ASP A 281 27.16 15.20 19.07
CA ASP A 281 27.76 16.52 19.28
C ASP A 281 26.75 17.61 19.69
N ARG A 282 25.55 17.63 19.08
CA ARG A 282 24.52 18.64 19.37
C ARG A 282 23.13 18.09 19.63
N LEU A 283 22.98 16.77 19.65
CA LEU A 283 21.69 16.08 19.77
C LEU A 283 21.76 15.09 20.92
N LEU A 284 20.78 15.18 21.81
CA LEU A 284 20.53 14.23 22.89
C LEU A 284 19.17 13.60 22.63
N THR A 285 19.11 12.28 22.63
CA THR A 285 17.88 11.50 22.50
C THR A 285 17.79 10.52 23.67
N ILE A 286 16.69 10.56 24.41
CA ILE A 286 16.37 9.65 25.50
C ILE A 286 15.14 8.86 25.12
N VAL A 287 15.23 7.53 25.19
CA VAL A 287 14.08 6.62 25.03
C VAL A 287 13.64 6.19 26.43
N PHE A 288 12.41 6.53 26.79
CA PHE A 288 11.83 6.19 28.09
C PHE A 288 11.10 4.85 28.04
N SER A 289 11.07 4.15 29.18
CA SER A 289 10.26 2.94 29.33
C SER A 289 8.76 3.28 29.27
N PRO A 290 7.93 2.45 28.62
CA PRO A 290 6.48 2.60 28.63
C PRO A 290 5.93 2.61 30.07
N THR A 291 4.99 3.50 30.36
CA THR A 291 4.33 3.56 31.67
C THR A 291 3.51 2.29 31.93
N GLY A 292 3.69 1.65 33.11
CA GLY A 292 2.90 0.49 33.54
C GLY A 292 3.59 -0.88 33.41
N VAL A 293 4.84 -0.92 32.95
CA VAL A 293 5.68 -2.13 32.93
C VAL A 293 6.94 -1.93 33.76
N THR A 294 7.22 -2.85 34.69
CA THR A 294 8.47 -2.88 35.46
C THR A 294 9.60 -3.40 34.56
N SER A 295 9.98 -2.61 33.55
CA SER A 295 11.08 -2.99 32.66
C SER A 295 12.45 -2.69 33.29
N ALA A 296 13.47 -3.41 32.83
CA ALA A 296 14.85 -2.98 32.97
C ALA A 296 15.00 -1.57 32.37
N GLY A 297 15.72 -0.70 33.05
CA GLY A 297 15.90 0.70 32.70
C GLY A 297 16.65 1.41 33.82
N PHE A 298 17.32 2.50 33.49
CA PHE A 298 18.18 3.25 34.40
C PHE A 298 17.68 4.69 34.56
N ASP A 299 18.10 5.35 35.63
CA ASP A 299 17.86 6.79 35.79
C ASP A 299 18.87 7.57 34.93
N PRO A 300 18.42 8.37 33.94
CA PRO A 300 19.33 9.23 33.18
C PRO A 300 20.21 10.13 34.06
N ARG A 301 19.74 10.52 35.25
CA ARG A 301 20.49 11.38 36.18
C ARG A 301 21.67 10.65 36.85
N SER A 302 21.70 9.32 36.82
CA SER A 302 22.80 8.52 37.37
C SER A 302 23.98 8.35 36.41
N LEU A 303 23.94 8.95 35.21
CA LEU A 303 25.05 8.91 34.26
C LEU A 303 26.29 9.62 34.82
N PRO A 304 27.52 9.11 34.59
CA PRO A 304 28.75 9.72 35.07
C PRO A 304 29.15 10.92 34.20
N TYR A 305 28.38 12.01 34.25
CA TYR A 305 28.53 13.20 33.39
C TYR A 305 29.94 13.78 33.37
N ASP A 306 30.67 13.68 34.48
CA ASP A 306 32.02 14.24 34.61
C ASP A 306 33.09 13.38 33.91
N ARG A 307 32.79 12.10 33.64
CA ARG A 307 33.70 11.16 32.95
C ARG A 307 33.39 11.01 31.46
N LEU A 308 32.17 11.32 31.03
CA LEU A 308 31.75 11.16 29.62
C LEU A 308 32.62 11.95 28.63
N PRO A 309 32.95 13.23 28.85
CA PRO A 309 33.84 13.96 27.94
C PRO A 309 35.22 13.31 27.83
N GLY A 310 35.77 12.82 28.95
CA GLY A 310 37.05 12.12 28.98
C GLY A 310 37.02 10.82 28.18
N LEU A 311 35.91 10.05 28.24
CA LEU A 311 35.76 8.81 27.47
C LEU A 311 35.67 9.07 25.96
N VAL A 312 35.03 10.16 25.54
CA VAL A 312 34.96 10.52 24.12
C VAL A 312 36.31 10.97 23.59
N GLU A 313 37.04 11.79 24.36
CA GLU A 313 38.40 12.19 23.99
C GLU A 313 39.38 11.01 23.99
N GLU A 314 39.26 10.09 24.96
CA GLU A 314 40.03 8.84 24.99
C GLU A 314 39.71 7.98 23.75
N ALA A 315 38.43 7.83 23.38
CA ALA A 315 38.03 7.10 22.19
C ALA A 315 38.58 7.73 20.90
N ARG A 316 38.55 9.05 20.78
CA ARG A 316 39.05 9.77 19.59
C ARG A 316 40.56 9.64 19.40
N THR A 317 41.31 9.52 20.50
CA THR A 317 42.77 9.48 20.48
C THR A 317 43.34 8.06 20.47
N THR A 318 42.65 7.09 21.09
CA THR A 318 43.21 5.73 21.32
C THR A 318 42.73 4.66 20.36
N LEU A 319 41.64 4.89 19.60
CA LEU A 319 41.03 3.87 18.74
C LEU A 319 41.66 3.73 17.34
N GLY A 320 42.78 4.40 17.07
CA GLY A 320 43.51 4.27 15.80
C GLY A 320 42.82 4.88 14.57
N VAL A 321 41.67 5.54 14.75
CA VAL A 321 40.87 6.11 13.67
C VAL A 321 41.56 7.34 13.08
N ALA A 322 41.94 7.28 11.80
CA ALA A 322 42.48 8.44 11.09
C ALA A 322 41.41 9.54 10.96
N SER A 323 41.72 10.75 11.44
CA SER A 323 40.88 11.95 11.34
C SER A 323 39.44 11.74 11.85
N PRO A 324 39.20 11.67 13.18
CA PRO A 324 37.87 11.42 13.74
C PRO A 324 36.90 12.58 13.46
N LYS A 325 35.96 12.37 12.54
CA LYS A 325 34.98 13.38 12.08
C LYS A 325 33.75 13.48 12.96
N SER A 326 33.29 12.35 13.51
CA SER A 326 32.08 12.30 14.34
C SER A 326 32.20 11.28 15.47
N TRP A 327 31.40 11.48 16.51
CA TRP A 327 31.31 10.59 17.66
C TRP A 327 29.85 10.43 18.09
N GLN A 328 29.55 9.29 18.69
CA GLN A 328 28.26 8.98 19.27
C GLN A 328 28.48 8.20 20.57
N LEU A 329 27.86 8.66 21.65
CA LEU A 329 27.79 7.95 22.92
C LEU A 329 26.40 7.34 23.06
N SER A 330 26.33 6.04 23.34
CA SER A 330 25.08 5.34 23.69
C SER A 330 25.20 4.78 25.10
N ALA A 331 24.23 5.04 25.95
CA ALA A 331 24.09 4.43 27.26
C ALA A 331 22.88 3.50 27.27
N ASP A 332 23.09 2.22 27.56
CA ASP A 332 22.07 1.17 27.55
C ASP A 332 21.97 0.52 28.93
N GLY A 333 20.75 0.42 29.47
CA GLY A 333 20.44 -0.28 30.72
C GLY A 333 19.40 -1.38 30.57
N VAL A 334 19.09 -1.80 29.34
CA VAL A 334 18.12 -2.88 29.04
C VAL A 334 18.60 -4.23 29.60
N THR A 335 19.92 -4.45 29.66
CA THR A 335 20.53 -5.68 30.22
C THR A 335 20.68 -5.66 31.75
N GLY A 336 20.16 -4.63 32.44
CA GLY A 336 20.20 -4.49 33.89
C GLY A 336 21.48 -3.86 34.45
N SER A 337 22.61 -3.96 33.75
CA SER A 337 23.84 -3.21 34.03
C SER A 337 24.00 -2.07 33.03
N LEU A 338 24.18 -0.83 33.52
CA LEU A 338 24.43 0.32 32.67
C LEU A 338 25.75 0.14 31.90
N THR A 339 25.65 0.14 30.56
CA THR A 339 26.80 0.07 29.65
C THR A 339 26.87 1.33 28.81
N LEU A 340 28.06 1.90 28.73
CA LEU A 340 28.36 3.09 27.93
C LEU A 340 29.18 2.66 26.72
N ARG A 341 28.73 3.01 25.51
CA ARG A 341 29.44 2.74 24.26
C ARG A 341 29.72 4.05 23.54
N VAL A 342 30.99 4.34 23.31
CA VAL A 342 31.45 5.43 22.47
C VAL A 342 31.83 4.87 21.12
N MET A 343 31.21 5.36 20.05
CA MET A 343 31.57 5.08 18.68
C MET A 343 32.21 6.32 18.07
N VAL A 344 33.34 6.16 17.41
CA VAL A 344 34.06 7.23 16.72
C VAL A 344 34.22 6.85 15.26
N THR A 345 33.83 7.75 14.37
CA THR A 345 33.88 7.53 12.92
C THR A 345 34.79 8.58 12.28
N GLY A 346 35.75 8.12 11.47
CA GLY A 346 36.67 8.95 10.72
C GLY A 346 36.97 8.40 9.33
N ASP A 347 37.97 8.96 8.67
CA ASP A 347 38.32 8.60 7.28
C ASP A 347 38.92 7.20 7.16
N GLY A 348 39.50 6.68 8.24
CA GLY A 348 40.10 5.35 8.31
C GLY A 348 39.18 4.22 8.79
N GLY A 349 37.92 4.50 9.12
CA GLY A 349 36.97 3.51 9.64
C GLY A 349 36.28 3.93 10.94
N THR A 350 35.77 2.94 11.67
CA THR A 350 35.00 3.12 12.91
C THR A 350 35.68 2.44 14.09
N GLY A 351 35.90 3.19 15.17
CA GLY A 351 36.34 2.67 16.45
C GLY A 351 35.18 2.62 17.46
N THR A 352 35.23 1.64 18.35
CA THR A 352 34.30 1.52 19.48
C THR A 352 35.04 1.36 20.80
N LEU A 353 34.60 2.09 21.82
CA LEU A 353 35.06 1.99 23.20
C LEU A 353 33.84 1.69 24.08
N GLU A 354 33.94 0.65 24.90
CA GLU A 354 32.91 0.26 25.85
C GLU A 354 33.39 0.53 27.28
N ALA A 355 32.52 1.10 28.09
CA ALA A 355 32.74 1.41 29.49
C ALA A 355 31.53 1.00 30.35
N ASP A 356 31.75 0.79 31.65
CA ASP A 356 30.67 0.52 32.61
C ASP A 356 29.94 1.82 33.04
N GLY A 357 28.89 1.67 33.85
CA GLY A 357 28.13 2.79 34.40
C GLY A 357 28.91 3.74 35.33
N GLN A 358 30.15 3.42 35.68
CA GLN A 358 31.07 4.31 36.43
C GLN A 358 32.07 5.01 35.49
N GLY A 359 32.01 4.73 34.19
CA GLY A 359 32.93 5.27 33.19
C GLY A 359 34.31 4.62 33.23
N LYS A 360 34.41 3.36 33.68
CA LYS A 360 35.63 2.55 33.56
C LYS A 360 35.60 1.79 32.24
N VAL A 361 36.66 1.92 31.46
CA VAL A 361 36.78 1.26 30.16
C VAL A 361 36.87 -0.26 30.34
N LEU A 362 35.98 -0.99 29.67
CA LEU A 362 35.91 -2.45 29.67
C LEU A 362 36.55 -3.03 28.42
N ARG A 363 36.34 -2.41 27.26
CA ARG A 363 36.80 -2.91 25.97
C ARG A 363 37.11 -1.78 25.02
N ARG A 364 38.15 -1.97 24.20
CA ARG A 364 38.48 -1.10 23.06
C ARG A 364 38.51 -1.97 21.81
N THR A 365 37.93 -1.50 20.72
CA THR A 365 37.94 -2.19 19.44
C THR A 365 38.01 -1.15 18.34
N GLY A 366 39.18 -1.03 17.71
CA GLY A 366 39.44 -0.14 16.58
C GLY A 366 40.11 -0.92 15.46
N SER A 367 39.91 -0.46 14.23
CA SER A 367 40.49 -1.01 13.00
C SER A 367 41.72 -0.22 12.57
#